data_AF-A0A850TB24-F1
#
_entry.id   AF-A0A850TB24-F1
#
_cell.length_a   1.000
_cell.length_b   1.000
_cell.length_c   1.000
_cell.angle_alpha   90.00
_cell.angle_beta   90.00
_cell.angle_gamma   90.00
#
_symmetry.space_group_name_H-M   'P 1'
#
loop_
_entity.id
_entity.type
_entity.pdbx_description
1 polymer ?
#
loop_
_entity_poly.entity_id
_entity_poly.type
_entity_poly.pdbx_seq_one_letter_code
_entity_poly.pdbx_strand_id
1 'polypeptide(L)' 'MRTDTEIKIAGFEILSNTLGMVEAERFIALIQREKFDYTKWRESLFSELSGEEISKKAMEFQQTLNEKMNRTKR' A
#
# COMPACT_ATOMS: atom_id res chain seq x y z
N MET A 1 3.03 13.19 9.22
CA MET A 1 3.35 11.93 8.50
C MET A 1 4.02 11.02 9.51
N ARG A 2 3.73 9.72 9.52
CA ARG A 2 4.46 8.79 10.39
C ARG A 2 5.94 8.77 9.99
N THR A 3 6.82 8.64 10.97
CA THR A 3 8.25 8.42 10.78
C THR A 3 8.50 7.02 10.20
N ASP A 4 9.65 6.84 9.56
CA ASP A 4 10.07 5.54 9.04
C ASP A 4 10.08 4.46 10.14
N THR A 5 10.45 4.83 11.36
CA THR A 5 10.45 3.94 12.52
C THR A 5 9.03 3.52 12.89
N GLU A 6 8.09 4.47 12.96
CA GLU A 6 6.68 4.16 13.26
C GLU A 6 6.05 3.27 12.18
N ILE A 7 6.41 3.47 10.91
CA ILE A 7 5.94 2.63 9.80
C ILE A 7 6.48 1.20 9.93
N LYS A 8 7.77 1.05 10.26
CA LYS A 8 8.40 -0.27 10.43
C LYS A 8 7.82 -1.03 11.61
N ILE A 9 7.65 -0.38 12.77
CA ILE A 9 7.06 -1.00 13.96
C ILE A 9 5.65 -1.52 13.65
N ALA A 10 4.80 -0.67 13.06
CA ALA A 10 3.45 -1.08 12.67
C ALA A 10 3.47 -2.25 11.66
N GLY A 11 4.41 -2.24 10.72
CA GLY A 11 4.59 -3.35 9.77
C GLY A 11 4.95 -4.67 10.45
N PHE A 12 5.89 -4.65 11.40
CA PHE A 12 6.27 -5.84 12.16
C PHE A 12 5.11 -6.40 13.00
N GLU A 13 4.34 -5.53 13.65
CA GLU A 13 3.17 -5.94 14.43
C GLU A 13 2.11 -6.59 13.54
N ILE A 14 1.81 -6.01 12.37
CA ILE A 14 0.84 -6.59 11.43
C ILE A 14 1.31 -7.95 10.92
N LEU A 15 2.58 -8.05 10.51
CA LEU A 15 3.14 -9.30 9.98
C LEU A 15 3.16 -10.39 11.04
N SER A 16 3.62 -10.10 12.25
CA SER A 16 3.68 -11.07 13.35
C SER A 16 2.29 -11.53 13.80
N ASN A 17 1.30 -10.63 13.83
CA ASN A 17 -0.09 -10.98 14.17
C ASN A 17 -0.78 -11.82 13.08
N THR A 18 -0.41 -11.63 11.81
CA THR A 18 -1.09 -12.29 10.68
C THR A 18 -0.44 -13.62 10.30
N LEU A 19 0.89 -13.68 10.30
CA LEU A 19 1.67 -14.84 9.87
C LEU A 19 2.22 -15.64 11.06
N GLY A 20 2.23 -15.06 12.26
CA GLY A 20 3.00 -15.59 13.38
C GLY A 20 4.48 -15.23 13.29
N MET A 21 5.19 -15.39 14.41
CA MET A 21 6.56 -14.90 14.58
C MET A 21 7.55 -15.52 13.57
N VAL A 22 7.52 -16.84 13.39
CA VAL A 22 8.48 -17.57 12.55
C VAL A 22 8.33 -17.22 11.07
N GLU A 23 7.10 -17.14 10.58
CA GLU A 23 6.83 -16.81 9.18
C GLU A 23 7.09 -15.33 8.88
N ALA A 24 6.77 -14.44 9.83
CA ALA A 24 7.09 -13.02 9.70
C ALA A 24 8.60 -12.77 9.58
N GLU A 25 9.41 -13.38 10.45
CA GLU A 25 10.88 -13.34 10.38
C GLU A 25 11.39 -13.82 9.02
N ARG A 26 10.88 -14.97 8.55
CA ARG A 26 11.25 -15.52 7.25
C ARG A 26 10.86 -14.60 6.09
N PHE A 27 9.68 -13.98 6.14
CA PHE A 27 9.24 -13.01 5.14
C PHE A 27 10.20 -11.81 5.06
N ILE A 28 10.56 -11.23 6.20
CA ILE A 28 11.50 -10.09 6.25
C ILE A 28 12.86 -10.50 5.65
N ALA A 29 13.37 -11.67 6.02
CA ALA A 29 14.62 -12.19 5.47
C ALA A 29 14.57 -12.38 3.95
N LEU A 30 13.44 -12.87 3.40
CA LEU A 30 13.26 -13.03 1.95
C LEU A 30 13.22 -11.69 1.23
N ILE A 31 12.46 -10.72 1.74
CA ILE A 31 12.37 -9.36 1.16
C ILE A 31 13.71 -8.62 1.21
N GLN A 32 14.56 -8.89 2.22
CA GLN A 32 15.89 -8.29 2.29
C GLN A 32 16.90 -8.97 1.36
N ARG A 33 16.77 -10.28 1.12
CA ARG A 33 17.69 -11.06 0.28
C ARG A 33 17.39 -10.94 -1.21
N GLU A 34 16.12 -10.84 -1.57
CA GLU A 34 15.66 -10.80 -2.95
C GLU A 34 15.17 -9.41 -3.32
N LYS A 35 15.54 -8.93 -4.52
CA LYS A 35 14.96 -7.70 -5.04
C LYS A 35 13.49 -7.94 -5.35
N PHE A 36 12.61 -7.49 -4.45
CA PHE A 36 11.18 -7.49 -4.71
C PHE A 36 10.85 -6.51 -5.84
N ASP A 37 10.31 -7.02 -6.95
CA ASP A 37 9.93 -6.21 -8.10
C ASP A 37 8.57 -5.53 -7.80
N TYR A 38 8.66 -4.34 -7.20
CA TYR A 38 7.48 -3.52 -6.88
C TYR A 38 6.65 -3.20 -8.13
N THR A 39 7.28 -3.04 -9.29
CA THR A 39 6.57 -2.72 -10.54
C THR A 39 5.70 -3.90 -10.96
N LYS A 40 6.26 -5.11 -10.99
CA LYS A 40 5.49 -6.32 -11.31
C LYS A 40 4.39 -6.61 -10.31
N TRP A 41 4.67 -6.48 -9.02
CA TRP A 41 3.64 -6.66 -7.99
C TRP A 41 2.53 -5.61 -8.10
N ARG A 42 2.87 -4.37 -8.48
CA ARG A 42 1.87 -3.32 -8.67
C ARG A 42 1.00 -3.57 -9.90
N GLU A 43 1.57 -4.10 -10.98
CA GLU A 43 0.80 -4.50 -12.17
C GLU A 43 -0.23 -5.58 -11.84
N SER A 44 0.11 -6.55 -10.99
CA SER A 44 -0.85 -7.59 -10.58
C SER A 44 -1.99 -7.08 -9.70
N LEU A 45 -1.78 -5.99 -8.94
CA LEU A 45 -2.86 -5.37 -8.14
C LEU A 45 -3.98 -4.76 -9.00
N PHE A 46 -3.67 -4.42 -10.25
CA PHE A 46 -4.63 -3.83 -11.18
C PHE A 46 -4.78 -4.64 -12.46
N SER A 47 -4.41 -5.93 -12.46
CA SER A 47 -4.42 -6.75 -13.67
C SER A 47 -5.80 -6.89 -14.33
N GLU A 48 -6.87 -6.60 -13.58
CA GLU A 48 -8.26 -6.59 -14.07
C GLU A 48 -8.71 -5.21 -14.60
N LEU A 49 -7.88 -4.17 -14.48
CA LEU A 49 -8.19 -2.80 -14.90
C LEU A 49 -7.13 -2.31 -15.88
N SER A 50 -7.58 -1.81 -17.03
CA SER A 50 -6.71 -1.11 -17.96
C SER A 50 -6.11 0.15 -17.31
N GLY A 51 -4.95 0.60 -17.80
CA GLY A 51 -4.32 1.84 -17.31
C GLY A 51 -5.22 3.07 -17.40
N GLU A 52 -6.13 3.11 -18.39
CA GLU A 52 -7.14 4.14 -18.54
C GLU A 52 -8.19 4.10 -17.42
N GLU A 53 -8.66 2.91 -17.04
CA GLU A 53 -9.60 2.73 -15.93
C GLU A 53 -8.97 3.08 -14.58
N ILE A 54 -7.70 2.74 -14.37
CA ILE A 54 -6.95 3.15 -13.16
C ILE A 54 -6.86 4.68 -13.11
N SER A 55 -6.48 5.31 -14.24
CA SER A 55 -6.37 6.77 -14.33
C SER A 55 -7.71 7.46 -14.07
N LYS A 56 -8.80 6.95 -14.67
CA LYS A 56 -10.16 7.45 -14.47
C LYS A 56 -10.58 7.35 -13.01
N LYS A 57 -10.42 6.19 -12.37
CA LYS A 57 -10.75 5.99 -10.95
C LYS A 57 -9.90 6.87 -10.03
N ALA A 58 -8.64 7.11 -10.37
CA ALA A 58 -7.77 8.02 -9.62
C ALA A 58 -8.27 9.47 -9.70
N MET A 59 -8.66 9.93 -10.89
CA MET A 59 -9.24 11.28 -11.09
C MET A 59 -10.58 11.44 -10.36
N GLU A 60 -11.47 10.45 -10.45
CA GLU A 60 -12.74 10.43 -9.74
C GLU A 60 -12.53 10.50 -8.22
N PHE A 61 -11.63 9.67 -7.67
CA PHE A 61 -11.28 9.71 -6.25
C PHE A 61 -10.77 11.09 -5.82
N GLN A 62 -9.88 11.69 -6.59
CA GLN A 62 -9.34 13.02 -6.29
C GLN A 62 -10.42 14.11 -6.31
N GLN A 63 -11.38 14.02 -7.24
CA GLN A 63 -12.52 14.93 -7.27
C GLN A 63 -13.38 14.79 -6.00
N THR A 64 -13.66 13.56 -5.55
CA THR A 64 -14.42 13.35 -4.30
C THR A 64 -13.72 13.90 -3.07
N LEU A 65 -12.38 13.81 -3.00
CA LEU A 65 -11.60 14.38 -1.90
C LEU A 65 -11.71 15.91 -1.89
N ASN A 66 -11.60 16.54 -3.07
CA ASN A 66 -11.73 17.98 -3.21
C ASN A 66 -13.13 18.47 -2.84
N GLU A 67 -14.17 17.74 -3.24
CA GLU A 67 -15.56 18.05 -2.87
C GLU A 67 -15.80 17.94 -1.36
N LYS A 68 -15.29 16.89 -0.71
CA LYS A 68 -15.37 16.73 0.75
C LYS A 68 -14.64 17.86 1.47
N MET A 69 -13.42 18.20 1.04
CA MET A 69 -12.64 19.28 1.63
C MET A 69 -13.33 20.65 1.48
N ASN A 70 -14.00 20.90 0.35
CA ASN A 70 -14.77 22.13 0.14
C ASN A 70 -16.04 22.21 0.98
N ARG A 71 -16.67 21.06 1.28
CA ARG A 71 -17.83 21.00 2.20
C ARG A 71 -17.44 21.22 3.66
N THR A 72 -16.23 20.84 4.06
CA THR A 72 -15.72 21.06 5.43
C THR A 72 -15.23 22.50 5.66
N LYS A 73 -15.01 23.28 4.58
CA LYS A 73 -14.57 24.69 4.66
C LYS A 73 -15.73 25.71 4.59
N ARG A 74 -16.97 25.27 4.42
CA ARG A 74 -18.20 26.09 4.54
C ARG A 74 -18.81 25.88 5.92
#